data_AF-A0A7I8EV66-F1
#
_entry.id   AF-A0A7I8EV66-F1
#
_cell.length_a   1.000
_cell.length_b   1.000
_cell.length_c   1.000
_cell.angle_alpha   90.00
_cell.angle_beta   90.00
_cell.angle_gamma   90.00
#
_symmetry.space_group_name_H-M   'P 1'
#
loop_
_entity.id
_entity.type
_entity.pdbx_description
1 polymer ?
#
loop_
_entity_poly.entity_id
_entity_poly.type
_entity_poly.pdbx_seq_one_letter_code
_entity_poly.pdbx_strand_id
1 'polypeptide(L)'
;MWPFDRDNAQMYQQYAQSYDTGNYNNFNPGQIINQLSQFIQGAPPDLQQRVYQQHFGQLPYEQREFFARQAPPEYGINPNDPYSLSQGFMRMGQEQPGLLQRILGHPIMLGGAMALTGLVAKHMLNEHREREGYQQYENQQFGNQGYGYPNQGYPNQGFDPYQQQGGYQDPQLRRELARDEREIEHLERRERREEREEREEHRHRRREDEY
;
A
#
# COMPACT_ATOMS: atom_id res chain seq x y z
N MET A 1 2.53 -6.46 21.32
CA MET A 1 1.48 -6.09 20.34
C MET A 1 2.00 -5.03 19.39
N TRP A 2 2.24 -5.36 18.12
CA TRP A 2 2.92 -6.62 17.80
C TRP A 2 4.11 -6.46 16.81
N PRO A 3 5.28 -6.11 17.37
CA PRO A 3 5.37 -4.88 18.10
C PRO A 3 5.88 -3.77 17.22
N PHE A 4 5.16 -2.66 17.37
CA PHE A 4 5.75 -1.34 17.48
C PHE A 4 7.13 -1.44 18.14
N ASP A 5 8.15 -1.31 17.30
CA ASP A 5 9.52 -1.28 17.76
C ASP A 5 9.81 0.11 18.32
N ARG A 6 10.04 0.19 19.64
CA ARG A 6 10.36 1.44 20.33
C ARG A 6 11.63 2.08 19.77
N ASP A 7 12.57 1.27 19.29
CA ASP A 7 13.80 1.76 18.69
C ASP A 7 13.54 2.45 17.34
N ASN A 8 12.39 2.18 16.73
CA ASN A 8 11.92 2.78 15.48
C ASN A 8 10.87 3.88 15.68
N ALA A 9 10.65 4.36 16.92
CA ALA A 9 9.67 5.43 17.20
C ALA A 9 9.90 6.69 16.35
N GLN A 10 11.17 7.07 16.14
CA GLN A 10 11.54 8.22 15.30
C GLN A 10 11.19 8.00 13.82
N MET A 11 11.34 6.77 13.32
CA MET A 11 10.98 6.42 11.95
C MET A 11 9.46 6.50 11.75
N TYR A 12 8.66 6.00 12.70
CA TYR A 12 7.20 6.13 12.63
C TYR A 12 6.74 7.60 12.64
N GLN A 13 7.41 8.46 13.42
CA GLN A 13 7.14 9.90 13.40
C GLN A 13 7.42 10.52 12.02
N GLN A 14 8.51 10.11 11.35
CA GLN A 14 8.82 10.59 10.00
C GLN A 14 7.75 10.16 8.99
N TYR A 15 7.31 8.89 9.03
CA TYR A 15 6.24 8.42 8.14
C TYR A 15 4.90 9.14 8.39
N ALA A 16 4.54 9.36 9.66
CA ALA A 16 3.33 10.09 10.03
C ALA A 16 3.37 11.55 9.56
N GLN A 17 4.49 12.25 9.76
CA GLN A 17 4.67 13.62 9.27
C GLN A 17 4.63 13.71 7.75
N SER A 18 5.17 12.69 7.08
CA SER A 18 5.19 12.64 5.61
C SER A 18 3.81 12.41 5.03
N TYR A 19 2.98 11.64 5.74
CA TYR A 19 1.54 11.57 5.48
C TYR A 19 0.86 12.92 5.63
N ASP A 20 1.14 13.64 6.71
CA ASP A 20 0.55 14.96 7.00
C ASP A 20 1.08 16.09 6.11
N THR A 21 2.16 15.87 5.36
CA THR A 21 2.76 16.89 4.48
C THR A 21 2.68 16.53 3.00
N GLY A 22 2.37 15.27 2.68
CA GLY A 22 2.43 14.72 1.32
C GLY A 22 3.86 14.57 0.77
N ASN A 23 4.90 14.76 1.60
CA ASN A 23 6.28 14.73 1.16
C ASN A 23 6.93 13.37 1.45
N TYR A 24 7.02 12.52 0.42
CA TYR A 24 7.61 11.19 0.53
C TYR A 24 8.99 11.05 -0.13
N ASN A 25 9.60 12.18 -0.53
CA ASN A 25 10.82 12.19 -1.36
C ASN A 25 12.05 11.55 -0.69
N ASN A 26 12.04 11.40 0.63
CA ASN A 26 13.17 10.87 1.39
C ASN A 26 13.04 9.38 1.74
N PHE A 27 11.96 8.71 1.32
CA PHE A 27 11.76 7.30 1.65
C PHE A 27 12.23 6.38 0.54
N ASN A 28 12.92 5.30 0.95
CA ASN A 28 13.24 4.21 0.05
C ASN A 28 11.99 3.33 -0.15
N PRO A 29 11.51 3.15 -1.40
CA PRO A 29 10.37 2.28 -1.71
C PRO A 29 10.47 0.86 -1.13
N GLY A 30 11.67 0.27 -1.12
CA GLY A 30 11.89 -1.06 -0.54
C GLY A 30 11.65 -1.10 0.97
N GLN A 31 11.98 -0.02 1.69
CA GLN A 31 11.71 0.08 3.13
C GLN A 31 10.21 0.22 3.40
N ILE A 32 9.50 1.02 2.60
CA ILE A 32 8.03 1.18 2.67
C ILE A 32 7.34 -0.18 2.54
N ILE A 33 7.69 -0.96 1.50
CA ILE A 33 7.10 -2.27 1.23
C ILE A 33 7.41 -3.28 2.33
N ASN A 34 8.64 -3.28 2.86
CA ASN A 34 9.01 -4.15 3.97
C ASN A 34 8.22 -3.83 5.24
N GLN A 35 8.05 -2.54 5.59
CA GLN A 35 7.26 -2.13 6.75
C GLN A 35 5.79 -2.49 6.61
N LEU A 36 5.24 -2.27 5.42
CA LEU A 36 3.88 -2.69 5.09
C LEU A 36 3.69 -4.19 5.24
N SER A 37 4.65 -4.98 4.78
CA SER A 37 4.61 -6.45 4.90
C SER A 37 4.59 -6.88 6.37
N GLN A 38 5.37 -6.23 7.24
CA GLN A 38 5.34 -6.51 8.68
C GLN A 38 3.99 -6.19 9.30
N PHE A 39 3.37 -5.07 8.91
CA PHE A 39 2.03 -4.70 9.37
C PHE A 39 0.98 -5.73 8.92
N ILE A 40 0.98 -6.09 7.64
CA ILE A 40 0.03 -7.07 7.06
C ILE A 40 0.12 -8.42 7.78
N GLN A 41 1.32 -8.87 8.12
CA GLN A 41 1.52 -10.18 8.75
C GLN A 41 1.35 -10.17 10.28
N GLY A 42 1.64 -9.04 10.93
CA GLY A 42 1.76 -8.98 12.39
C GLY A 42 0.65 -8.21 13.11
N ALA A 43 -0.04 -7.28 12.44
CA ALA A 43 -1.03 -6.44 13.11
C ALA A 43 -2.35 -7.19 13.36
N PRO A 44 -3.10 -6.84 14.43
CA PRO A 44 -4.43 -7.41 14.68
C PRO A 44 -5.39 -7.19 13.49
N PRO A 45 -6.23 -8.16 13.11
CA PRO A 45 -7.14 -8.03 11.97
C PRO A 45 -8.06 -6.81 12.03
N ASP A 46 -8.57 -6.46 13.22
CA ASP A 46 -9.44 -5.28 13.39
C ASP A 46 -8.71 -3.96 13.09
N LEU A 47 -7.42 -3.88 13.46
CA LEU A 47 -6.58 -2.72 13.17
C LEU A 47 -6.27 -2.64 11.67
N GLN A 48 -5.87 -3.77 11.07
CA GLN A 48 -5.63 -3.88 9.64
C GLN A 48 -6.85 -3.39 8.84
N GLN A 49 -8.03 -3.93 9.16
CA GLN A 49 -9.27 -3.59 8.48
C GLN A 49 -9.59 -2.10 8.56
N ARG A 50 -9.46 -1.48 9.74
CA ARG A 50 -9.71 -0.05 9.94
C ARG A 50 -8.75 0.82 9.11
N VAL A 51 -7.45 0.50 9.15
CA VAL A 51 -6.40 1.20 8.41
C VAL A 51 -6.63 1.09 6.90
N TYR A 52 -6.88 -0.12 6.38
CA TYR A 52 -7.10 -0.35 4.95
C TYR A 52 -8.37 0.33 4.46
N GLN A 53 -9.47 0.25 5.20
CA GLN A 53 -10.71 0.93 4.83
C GLN A 53 -10.53 2.45 4.75
N GLN A 54 -9.79 3.04 5.70
CA GLN A 54 -9.46 4.46 5.66
C GLN A 54 -8.58 4.80 4.45
N HIS A 55 -7.56 3.99 4.18
CA HIS A 55 -6.66 4.18 3.04
C HIS A 55 -7.41 4.12 1.70
N PHE A 56 -8.17 3.05 1.44
CA PHE A 56 -8.93 2.89 0.20
C PHE A 56 -10.07 3.91 0.07
N GLY A 57 -10.60 4.43 1.18
CA GLY A 57 -11.56 5.52 1.15
C GLY A 57 -10.99 6.84 0.61
N GLN A 58 -9.68 7.03 0.73
CA GLN A 58 -8.98 8.23 0.28
C GLN A 58 -8.22 8.01 -1.04
N LEU A 59 -8.02 6.74 -1.43
CA LEU A 59 -7.33 6.39 -2.66
C LEU A 59 -8.11 6.84 -3.91
N PRO A 60 -7.46 7.50 -4.90
CA PRO A 60 -8.08 7.86 -6.17
C PRO A 60 -8.72 6.66 -6.86
N TYR A 61 -9.80 6.90 -7.61
CA TYR A 61 -10.55 5.82 -8.26
C TYR A 61 -9.66 5.02 -9.23
N GLU A 62 -8.77 5.67 -9.96
CA GLU A 62 -7.86 5.06 -10.92
C GLU A 62 -6.92 4.05 -10.25
N GLN A 63 -6.43 4.38 -9.05
CA GLN A 63 -5.57 3.48 -8.27
C GLN A 63 -6.38 2.31 -7.69
N ARG A 64 -7.63 2.58 -7.26
CA ARG A 64 -8.56 1.52 -6.84
C ARG A 64 -8.92 0.57 -7.98
N GLU A 65 -9.19 1.09 -9.17
CA GLU A 65 -9.46 0.32 -10.38
C GLU A 65 -8.24 -0.49 -10.80
N PHE A 66 -7.05 0.11 -10.79
CA PHE A 66 -5.81 -0.59 -11.06
C PHE A 66 -5.62 -1.77 -10.10
N PHE A 67 -5.76 -1.53 -8.79
CA PHE A 67 -5.68 -2.58 -7.78
C PHE A 67 -6.71 -3.69 -8.03
N ALA A 68 -7.97 -3.33 -8.30
CA ALA A 68 -9.03 -4.29 -8.58
C ALA A 68 -8.78 -5.15 -9.82
N ARG A 69 -8.14 -4.59 -10.87
CA ARG A 69 -7.78 -5.32 -12.08
C ARG A 69 -6.60 -6.27 -11.88
N GLN A 70 -5.62 -5.86 -11.07
CA GLN A 70 -4.45 -6.69 -10.76
C GLN A 70 -4.76 -7.78 -9.73
N ALA A 71 -5.76 -7.55 -8.89
CA ALA A 71 -6.22 -8.50 -7.91
C ALA A 71 -6.97 -9.67 -8.58
N PRO A 72 -6.74 -10.92 -8.14
CA PRO A 72 -7.50 -12.05 -8.60
C PRO A 72 -9.00 -11.92 -8.25
N PRO A 73 -9.91 -12.35 -9.13
CA PRO A 73 -11.35 -12.14 -8.97
C PRO A 73 -11.94 -12.85 -7.73
N GLU A 74 -11.30 -13.90 -7.22
CA GLU A 74 -11.72 -14.64 -6.02
C GLU A 74 -11.72 -13.80 -4.72
N TYR A 75 -11.04 -12.64 -4.73
CA TYR A 75 -11.04 -11.71 -3.60
C TYR A 75 -12.24 -10.75 -3.60
N GLY A 76 -13.09 -10.78 -4.64
CA GLY A 76 -14.37 -10.04 -4.67
C GLY A 76 -14.21 -8.52 -4.59
N ILE A 77 -13.10 -7.99 -5.12
CA ILE A 77 -12.75 -6.58 -5.01
C ILE A 77 -13.56 -5.74 -6.01
N ASN A 78 -14.22 -4.69 -5.50
CA ASN A 78 -14.92 -3.70 -6.30
C ASN A 78 -14.25 -2.32 -6.12
N PRO A 79 -13.77 -1.67 -7.19
CA PRO A 79 -13.08 -0.38 -7.08
C PRO A 79 -13.97 0.76 -6.56
N ASN A 80 -15.29 0.62 -6.65
CA ASN A 80 -16.26 1.58 -6.11
C ASN A 80 -16.54 1.40 -4.62
N ASP A 81 -16.10 0.29 -4.02
CA ASP A 81 -16.38 -0.04 -2.63
C ASP A 81 -15.07 -0.23 -1.83
N PRO A 82 -14.64 0.81 -1.08
CA PRO A 82 -13.48 0.73 -0.18
C PRO A 82 -13.53 -0.42 0.82
N TYR A 83 -14.73 -0.87 1.22
CA TYR A 83 -14.87 -2.00 2.12
C TYR A 83 -14.45 -3.31 1.43
N SER A 84 -14.97 -3.61 0.25
CA SER A 84 -14.54 -4.77 -0.54
C SER A 84 -13.04 -4.76 -0.85
N LEU A 85 -12.48 -3.58 -1.17
CA LEU A 85 -11.04 -3.38 -1.39
C LEU A 85 -10.23 -3.74 -0.15
N SER A 86 -10.62 -3.23 1.02
CA SER A 86 -9.93 -3.50 2.28
C SER A 86 -9.94 -4.98 2.66
N GLN A 87 -11.08 -5.67 2.47
CA GLN A 87 -11.23 -7.10 2.75
C GLN A 87 -10.37 -7.94 1.80
N GLY A 88 -10.43 -7.64 0.49
CA GLY A 88 -9.62 -8.32 -0.51
C GLY A 88 -8.13 -8.10 -0.30
N PHE A 89 -7.71 -6.87 0.02
CA PHE A 89 -6.33 -6.53 0.35
C PHE A 89 -5.83 -7.30 1.58
N MET A 90 -6.62 -7.34 2.66
CA MET A 90 -6.27 -8.07 3.87
C MET A 90 -6.11 -9.58 3.60
N ARG A 91 -7.07 -10.19 2.89
CA ARG A 91 -6.99 -11.61 2.52
C ARG A 91 -5.80 -11.91 1.62
N MET A 92 -5.58 -11.09 0.60
CA MET A 92 -4.44 -11.24 -0.30
C MET A 92 -3.10 -11.08 0.42
N GLY A 93 -3.03 -10.19 1.41
CA GLY A 93 -1.84 -10.04 2.24
C GLY A 93 -1.48 -11.29 3.05
N GLN A 94 -2.48 -12.11 3.39
CA GLN A 94 -2.29 -13.38 4.10
C GLN A 94 -2.06 -14.56 3.14
N GLU A 95 -2.85 -14.62 2.06
CA GLU A 95 -2.87 -15.75 1.12
C GLU A 95 -1.78 -15.64 0.03
N GLN A 96 -1.49 -14.42 -0.46
CA GLN A 96 -0.57 -14.14 -1.57
C GLN A 96 0.30 -12.88 -1.33
N PRO A 97 1.15 -12.87 -0.29
CA PRO A 97 1.95 -11.68 0.07
C PRO A 97 2.88 -11.21 -1.07
N GLY A 98 3.43 -12.12 -1.87
CA GLY A 98 4.29 -11.78 -3.01
C GLY A 98 3.56 -11.04 -4.13
N LEU A 99 2.30 -11.41 -4.39
CA LEU A 99 1.45 -10.69 -5.36
C LEU A 99 1.17 -9.28 -4.86
N LEU A 100 0.81 -9.16 -3.58
CA LEU A 100 0.52 -7.86 -2.98
C LEU A 100 1.73 -6.93 -3.03
N GLN A 101 2.93 -7.45 -2.76
CA GLN A 101 4.18 -6.70 -2.89
C GLN A 101 4.44 -6.24 -4.33
N ARG A 102 4.16 -7.09 -5.33
CA ARG A 102 4.29 -6.73 -6.75
C ARG A 102 3.32 -5.60 -7.13
N ILE A 103 2.07 -5.68 -6.67
CA ILE A 103 1.06 -4.64 -6.95
C ILE A 103 1.46 -3.31 -6.29
N LEU A 104 1.85 -3.33 -5.01
CA LEU A 104 2.26 -2.13 -4.27
C LEU A 104 3.59 -1.54 -4.77
N GLY A 105 4.47 -2.36 -5.35
CA GLY A 105 5.72 -1.92 -5.96
C GLY A 105 5.54 -1.25 -7.31
N HIS A 106 4.33 -1.30 -7.91
CA HIS A 106 4.06 -0.62 -9.17
C HIS A 106 4.09 0.91 -8.98
N PRO A 107 4.69 1.70 -9.90
CA PRO A 107 4.79 3.16 -9.76
C PRO A 107 3.45 3.85 -9.45
N ILE A 108 2.38 3.35 -10.06
CA ILE A 108 0.99 3.83 -9.86
C ILE A 108 0.49 3.62 -8.43
N MET A 109 0.86 2.49 -7.81
CA MET A 109 0.46 2.14 -6.45
C MET A 109 1.48 2.61 -5.41
N LEU A 110 2.68 3.01 -5.82
CA LEU A 110 3.76 3.35 -4.90
C LEU A 110 3.40 4.54 -4.00
N GLY A 111 2.75 5.56 -4.56
CA GLY A 111 2.24 6.70 -3.77
C GLY A 111 1.19 6.25 -2.75
N GLY A 112 0.29 5.35 -3.15
CA GLY A 112 -0.69 4.72 -2.25
C GLY A 112 -0.02 3.89 -1.15
N ALA A 113 1.00 3.09 -1.48
CA ALA A 113 1.76 2.31 -0.53
C ALA A 113 2.47 3.21 0.51
N MET A 114 3.05 4.32 0.07
CA MET A 114 3.66 5.31 0.97
C MET A 114 2.63 5.96 1.90
N ALA A 115 1.47 6.34 1.36
CA ALA A 115 0.37 6.87 2.16
C ALA A 115 -0.13 5.84 3.17
N LEU A 116 -0.29 4.57 2.77
CA LEU A 116 -0.71 3.50 3.66
C LEU A 116 0.30 3.28 4.80
N THR A 117 1.60 3.27 4.53
CA THR A 117 2.64 3.17 5.57
C THR A 117 2.59 4.35 6.54
N GLY A 118 2.38 5.56 6.04
CA GLY A 118 2.16 6.75 6.87
C GLY A 118 0.93 6.63 7.77
N LEU A 119 -0.17 6.10 7.24
CA LEU A 119 -1.41 5.86 7.97
C LEU A 119 -1.22 4.80 9.07
N VAL A 120 -0.53 3.71 8.76
CA VAL A 120 -0.12 2.70 9.75
C VAL A 120 0.70 3.33 10.87
N ALA A 121 1.70 4.14 10.52
CA ALA A 121 2.55 4.81 11.50
C ALA A 121 1.76 5.75 12.43
N LYS A 122 0.77 6.48 11.89
CA LYS A 122 -0.14 7.33 12.69
C LYS A 122 -0.95 6.51 13.70
N HIS A 123 -1.54 5.40 13.27
CA HIS A 123 -2.30 4.52 14.16
C HIS A 123 -1.40 3.93 15.26
N MET A 124 -0.18 3.52 14.91
CA MET A 124 0.80 3.01 15.88
C MET A 124 1.19 4.05 16.93
N LEU A 125 1.48 5.29 16.53
CA LEU A 125 1.82 6.38 17.45
C LEU A 125 0.66 6.75 18.38
N ASN A 126 -0.57 6.73 17.87
CA ASN A 126 -1.76 7.02 18.67
C ASN A 126 -2.04 5.91 19.68
N GLU A 127 -2.01 4.64 19.26
CA GLU A 127 -2.23 3.50 20.17
C GLU A 127 -1.18 3.47 21.29
N HIS A 128 0.08 3.81 20.98
CA HIS A 128 1.14 3.90 21.98
C HIS A 128 0.91 5.04 22.97
N ARG A 129 0.50 6.23 22.49
CA ARG A 129 0.15 7.37 23.36
C ARG A 129 -1.02 7.05 24.29
N GLU A 130 -2.03 6.36 23.80
CA GLU A 130 -3.19 5.96 24.62
C GLU A 130 -2.81 4.92 25.69
N ARG A 131 -1.88 4.00 25.38
CA ARG A 131 -1.39 3.02 26.36
C ARG A 131 -0.47 3.65 27.41
N GLU A 132 0.41 4.57 27.03
CA GLU A 132 1.28 5.29 27.97
C GLU A 132 0.52 6.36 28.76
N GLY A 133 -0.60 6.86 28.24
CA GLY A 133 -1.49 7.79 28.96
C GLY A 133 -2.21 7.21 30.18
N TYR A 134 -2.13 5.89 30.42
CA TYR A 134 -2.68 5.24 31.62
C TYR A 134 -1.65 4.92 32.70
N GLN A 135 -0.36 5.18 32.45
CA GLN A 135 0.67 5.08 33.47
C GLN A 135 1.67 6.24 33.33
N GLN A 136 1.56 7.18 34.27
CA GLN A 136 2.67 7.95 34.85
C GLN A 136 2.91 9.37 34.27
N TYR A 137 3.18 10.30 35.21
CA TYR A 137 3.74 11.65 35.14
C TYR A 137 2.76 12.84 35.00
N GLU A 138 2.53 13.74 35.96
CA GLU A 138 3.30 14.19 37.14
C GLU A 138 4.83 14.07 37.00
N ASN A 139 5.42 15.10 36.36
CA ASN A 139 6.77 15.60 36.65
C ASN A 139 7.96 14.94 35.91
N GLN A 140 8.42 15.58 34.82
CA GLN A 140 9.84 15.91 34.49
C GLN A 140 9.89 16.38 33.03
N GLN A 141 9.78 17.69 32.74
CA GLN A 141 10.91 18.62 32.57
C GLN A 141 12.08 18.05 31.74
N PHE A 142 11.93 18.04 30.42
CA PHE A 142 13.06 18.24 29.49
C PHE A 142 12.63 19.16 28.32
N GLY A 143 13.27 20.33 28.27
CA GLY A 143 13.67 21.07 27.07
C GLY A 143 12.71 21.15 25.87
N ASN A 144 11.71 22.00 26.02
CA ASN A 144 10.98 22.76 25.01
C ASN A 144 11.74 23.05 23.68
N GLN A 145 11.36 22.38 22.58
CA GLN A 145 11.09 23.03 21.28
C GLN A 145 9.76 22.48 20.77
N GLY A 146 8.71 23.26 21.04
CA GLY A 146 7.32 22.85 20.92
C GLY A 146 6.85 22.61 19.49
N TYR A 147 6.16 21.48 19.32
CA TYR A 147 4.96 21.39 18.49
C TYR A 147 3.92 20.64 19.31
N GLY A 148 3.08 21.41 20.01
CA GLY A 148 1.90 20.88 20.66
C GLY A 148 0.92 20.43 19.59
N TYR A 149 0.73 19.11 19.47
CA TYR A 149 -0.44 18.58 18.77
C TYR A 149 -1.65 18.91 19.64
N PRO A 150 -2.62 19.71 19.16
CA PRO A 150 -3.85 19.91 19.89
C PRO A 150 -4.57 18.57 20.00
N ASN A 151 -4.74 18.14 21.24
CA ASN A 151 -5.64 17.09 21.68
C ASN A 151 -7.07 17.50 21.26
N GLN A 152 -7.51 17.03 20.10
CA GLN A 152 -8.85 17.29 19.57
C GLN A 152 -9.41 15.95 19.09
N GLY A 153 -10.34 15.40 19.86
CA GLY A 153 -11.07 14.20 19.47
C GLY A 153 -11.64 14.38 18.07
N TYR A 154 -11.22 13.50 17.15
CA TYR A 154 -11.49 13.51 15.72
C TYR A 154 -12.66 14.41 15.27
N PRO A 155 -12.40 15.66 14.86
CA PRO A 155 -13.13 16.25 13.76
C PRO A 155 -12.46 15.73 12.48
N ASN A 156 -13.23 15.00 11.69
CA ASN A 156 -12.93 14.65 10.31
C ASN A 156 -12.77 15.94 9.47
N GLN A 157 -11.61 16.62 9.58
CA GLN A 157 -11.27 17.83 8.83
C GLN A 157 -9.89 17.67 8.16
N GLY A 158 -9.91 17.07 6.98
CA GLY A 158 -9.41 17.74 5.78
C GLY A 158 -7.89 17.87 5.57
N PHE A 159 -7.08 16.91 6.01
CA PHE A 159 -5.78 16.70 5.35
C PHE A 159 -5.82 15.42 4.53
N ASP A 160 -6.03 15.61 3.24
CA ASP A 160 -6.09 14.58 2.22
C ASP A 160 -4.71 14.58 1.52
N PRO A 161 -3.78 13.64 1.82
CA PRO A 161 -2.46 13.64 1.18
C PRO A 161 -2.56 13.47 -0.35
N TYR A 162 -3.71 13.03 -0.85
CA TYR A 162 -4.03 12.95 -2.26
C TYR A 162 -4.47 14.31 -2.85
N GLN A 163 -4.75 15.34 -2.05
CA GLN A 163 -5.07 16.70 -2.55
C GLN A 163 -3.85 17.49 -3.03
N GLN A 164 -2.62 17.16 -2.59
CA GLN A 164 -1.42 17.86 -3.11
C GLN A 164 -0.99 17.31 -4.50
N GLN A 165 -1.52 16.14 -4.90
CA GLN A 165 -1.67 15.75 -6.32
C GLN A 165 -3.11 16.05 -6.75
N GLY A 166 -3.44 17.33 -6.82
CA GLY A 166 -4.82 17.81 -6.89
C GLY A 166 -5.72 17.09 -7.90
N GLY A 167 -6.85 16.59 -7.41
CA GLY A 167 -8.20 17.10 -7.75
C GLY A 167 -8.68 17.06 -9.19
N TYR A 168 -7.91 16.54 -10.12
CA TYR A 168 -8.29 16.33 -11.51
C TYR A 168 -8.08 14.85 -11.80
N GLN A 169 -9.10 14.21 -12.37
CA GLN A 169 -8.95 13.01 -13.19
C GLN A 169 -7.70 13.22 -14.05
N ASP A 170 -6.54 12.66 -13.68
CA ASP A 170 -5.29 13.04 -14.31
C ASP A 170 -5.24 12.33 -15.67
N PRO A 171 -5.49 13.03 -16.80
CA PRO A 171 -5.51 12.40 -18.10
C PRO A 171 -4.12 11.89 -18.50
N GLN A 172 -3.07 12.27 -17.78
CA GLN A 172 -1.72 11.71 -17.92
C GLN A 172 -1.66 10.33 -17.27
N LEU A 173 -2.12 10.19 -16.02
CA LEU A 173 -2.18 8.89 -15.33
C LEU A 173 -3.02 7.89 -16.12
N ARG A 174 -4.16 8.33 -16.69
CA ARG A 174 -5.00 7.49 -17.55
C ARG A 174 -4.32 7.10 -18.87
N ARG A 175 -3.49 7.99 -19.43
CA ARG A 175 -2.69 7.69 -20.64
C ARG A 175 -1.55 6.73 -20.35
N GLU A 176 -0.93 6.86 -19.19
CA GLU A 176 0.15 6.01 -18.71
C GLU A 176 -0.39 4.61 -18.40
N LEU A 177 -1.51 4.50 -17.68
CA LEU A 177 -2.27 3.26 -17.51
C LEU A 177 -2.56 2.56 -18.84
N ALA A 178 -3.10 3.28 -19.82
CA ALA A 178 -3.38 2.72 -21.15
C ALA A 178 -2.12 2.38 -21.96
N ARG A 179 -0.95 2.90 -21.58
CA ARG A 179 0.33 2.59 -22.22
C ARG A 179 0.93 1.33 -21.62
N ASP A 180 1.01 1.27 -20.29
CA ASP A 180 1.50 0.12 -19.54
C ASP A 180 0.63 -1.12 -19.81
N GLU A 181 -0.69 -0.95 -19.93
CA GLU A 181 -1.62 -2.04 -20.25
C GLU A 181 -1.32 -2.66 -21.64
N ARG A 182 -0.95 -1.82 -22.62
CA ARG A 182 -0.53 -2.31 -23.95
C ARG A 182 0.82 -3.00 -23.92
N GLU A 183 1.73 -2.54 -23.06
CA GLU A 183 3.05 -3.16 -22.92
C GLU A 183 2.97 -4.53 -22.25
N ILE A 184 2.14 -4.66 -21.21
CA ILE A 184 1.85 -5.93 -20.55
C ILE A 184 1.17 -6.90 -21.53
N GLU A 185 0.14 -6.46 -22.26
CA GLU A 185 -0.51 -7.32 -23.26
C GLU A 185 0.48 -7.78 -24.35
N HIS A 186 1.40 -6.91 -24.74
CA HIS A 186 2.44 -7.24 -25.72
C HIS A 186 3.46 -8.24 -25.19
N LEU A 187 3.86 -8.13 -23.92
CA LEU A 187 4.73 -9.10 -23.24
C LEU A 187 4.04 -10.46 -23.11
N GLU A 188 2.78 -10.51 -22.66
CA GLU A 188 2.05 -11.78 -22.56
C GLU A 188 1.80 -12.45 -23.92
N ARG A 189 1.57 -11.66 -24.99
CA ARG A 189 1.46 -12.22 -26.35
C ARG A 189 2.78 -12.80 -26.82
N ARG A 190 3.89 -12.15 -26.48
CA ARG A 190 5.22 -12.62 -26.84
C ARG A 190 5.56 -13.91 -26.12
N GLU A 191 5.29 -13.96 -24.81
CA GLU A 191 5.50 -15.17 -24.00
C GLU A 191 4.66 -16.35 -24.51
N ARG A 192 3.37 -16.13 -24.81
CA ARG A 192 2.51 -17.16 -25.43
C ARG A 192 2.99 -17.62 -26.81
N ARG A 193 3.66 -16.75 -27.57
CA ARG A 193 4.22 -17.09 -28.87
C ARG A 193 5.48 -17.92 -28.73
N GLU A 194 6.37 -17.51 -27.83
CA GLU A 194 7.59 -18.25 -27.48
C GLU A 194 7.23 -19.65 -26.93
N GLU A 195 6.22 -19.78 -26.06
CA GLU A 195 5.76 -21.09 -25.56
C GLU A 195 5.20 -21.99 -26.69
N ARG A 196 4.57 -21.39 -27.71
CA ARG A 196 4.04 -22.13 -28.86
C ARG A 196 5.14 -22.64 -29.78
N GLU A 197 6.13 -21.79 -30.05
CA GLU A 197 7.30 -22.12 -30.86
C GLU A 197 8.15 -23.20 -30.17
N GLU A 198 8.31 -23.13 -28.85
CA GLU A 198 9.04 -24.14 -28.06
C GLU A 198 8.34 -25.51 -28.08
N ARG A 199 6.99 -25.52 -28.02
CA ARG A 199 6.19 -26.75 -28.17
C ARG A 199 6.27 -27.34 -29.58
N GLU A 200 6.35 -26.52 -30.60
CA GLU A 200 6.51 -26.99 -31.99
C GLU A 200 7.92 -27.52 -32.24
N GLU A 201 8.96 -26.86 -31.74
CA GLU A 201 10.34 -27.37 -31.76
C GLU A 201 10.46 -28.72 -31.03
N HIS A 202 9.84 -28.87 -29.87
CA HIS A 202 9.82 -30.14 -29.12
C HIS A 202 9.13 -31.27 -29.90
N ARG A 203 8.09 -30.96 -30.71
CA ARG A 203 7.45 -31.94 -31.58
C ARG A 203 8.31 -32.30 -32.78
N HIS A 204 9.07 -31.35 -33.32
CA HIS A 204 9.99 -31.58 -34.43
C HIS A 204 11.17 -32.48 -34.01
N ARG A 205 11.80 -32.21 -32.85
CA ARG A 205 12.90 -33.07 -32.35
C ARG A 205 12.44 -34.50 -32.08
N ARG A 206 11.24 -34.69 -31.53
CA ARG A 206 10.68 -36.04 -31.32
C ARG A 206 10.45 -36.83 -32.61
N ARG A 207 10.25 -36.17 -33.75
CA ARG A 207 10.09 -36.83 -35.05
C ARG A 207 11.43 -37.18 -35.71
N GLU A 208 12.49 -36.45 -35.41
CA GLU A 208 13.84 -36.74 -35.93
C GLU A 208 14.48 -37.94 -35.23
N ASP A 209 14.11 -38.21 -33.97
CA ASP A 209 14.57 -39.41 -33.23
C ASP A 209 13.83 -40.71 -33.61
N GLU A 210 12.81 -40.64 -34.47
CA GLU A 210 11.95 -41.78 -34.86
C GLU A 210 12.27 -42.35 -36.27
N TYR A 211 13.35 -41.88 -36.91
CA TYR A 211 13.88 -42.36 -38.19
C TYR A 211 15.34 -42.81 -38.06
#